data_AF-Q6J5E3-F1
#
_entry.id   AF-Q6J5E3-F1
#
_cell.length_a   1.000
_cell.length_b   1.000
_cell.length_c   1.000
_cell.angle_alpha   90.00
_cell.angle_beta   90.00
_cell.angle_gamma   90.00
#
_symmetry.space_group_name_H-M   'P 1'
#
loop_
_entity.id
_entity.type
_entity.pdbx_description
1 polymer ?
#
loop_
_entity_poly.entity_id
_entity_poly.type
_entity_poly.pdbx_seq_one_letter_code
_entity_poly.pdbx_strand_id
1 'polypeptide(L)'
;KENESEILITLEPSNFDDVLSFKTTEKLSNEFDNLKQNVHWLNPDKALLFRKGEEQFEFVLYNVPFHLLAKVPTNLTAFQKQVEQIIQSHQSNSTDPTPALKTLYTLAFGNGNKNKNIISQYLYIRNITSTAVWGLGNNYIYDIPKNDGNEILVFPKDRNKNAILYTGDAFLNDLPLLTDLTQSLGVERMARIYCLQVPHHGSKHNWQQGLANIFSPCLSVFSADSQRRNGHPHSEVLKDFSTYTPILVNKNKRLFIHSI
;
A
#
# COMPACT_ATOMS: atom_id res chain seq x y z
N LYS A 1 12.63 -16.31 -49.08
CA LYS A 1 13.61 -15.52 -48.31
C LYS A 1 12.85 -14.39 -47.69
N GLU A 2 12.88 -14.34 -46.37
CA GLU A 2 11.90 -13.72 -45.50
C GLU A 2 11.62 -12.24 -45.78
N ASN A 3 10.33 -11.92 -45.74
CA ASN A 3 9.78 -10.66 -45.24
C ASN A 3 9.69 -10.80 -43.71
N GLU A 4 10.36 -9.94 -42.95
CA GLU A 4 9.98 -9.66 -41.57
C GLU A 4 9.63 -8.18 -41.46
N SER A 5 8.34 -7.93 -41.56
CA SER A 5 7.68 -6.69 -41.22
C SER A 5 7.80 -6.42 -39.73
N GLU A 6 8.22 -5.21 -39.39
CA GLU A 6 8.01 -4.58 -38.09
C GLU A 6 6.55 -4.75 -37.66
N ILE A 7 6.33 -5.58 -36.65
CA ILE A 7 5.04 -5.62 -35.95
C ILE A 7 5.07 -4.47 -34.94
N LEU A 8 4.52 -3.32 -35.37
CA LEU A 8 3.94 -2.33 -34.48
C LEU A 8 2.85 -3.02 -33.66
N ILE A 9 3.19 -3.46 -32.44
CA ILE A 9 2.21 -3.94 -31.47
C ILE A 9 1.61 -2.69 -30.83
N THR A 10 0.55 -2.18 -31.46
CA THR A 10 -0.41 -1.30 -30.80
C THR A 10 -0.98 -2.07 -29.62
N LEU A 11 -0.77 -1.57 -28.40
CA LEU A 11 -1.38 -2.08 -27.17
C LEU A 11 -2.89 -1.80 -27.20
N GLU A 12 -3.63 -2.60 -27.94
CA GLU A 12 -5.06 -2.80 -27.66
C GLU A 12 -5.17 -3.50 -26.30
N PRO A 13 -6.02 -3.03 -25.37
CA PRO A 13 -6.22 -3.64 -24.06
C PRO A 13 -6.89 -5.00 -24.25
N SER A 14 -6.10 -6.03 -24.51
CA SER A 14 -6.60 -7.39 -24.61
C SER A 14 -6.95 -7.90 -23.21
N ASN A 15 -8.15 -8.49 -23.09
CA ASN A 15 -8.80 -9.10 -21.93
C ASN A 15 -7.98 -10.14 -21.11
N PHE A 16 -6.65 -10.22 -21.26
CA PHE A 16 -5.80 -11.23 -20.60
C PHE A 16 -5.11 -10.74 -19.31
N ASP A 17 -4.88 -9.44 -19.14
CA ASP A 17 -4.30 -8.90 -17.89
C ASP A 17 -5.34 -8.76 -16.76
N ASP A 18 -6.62 -8.60 -17.10
CA ASP A 18 -7.74 -8.62 -16.15
C ASP A 18 -7.91 -10.00 -15.50
N VAL A 19 -7.53 -11.08 -16.20
CA VAL A 19 -7.68 -12.48 -15.74
C VAL A 19 -6.64 -12.87 -14.69
N LEU A 20 -5.49 -12.19 -14.65
CA LEU A 20 -4.44 -12.45 -13.64
C LEU A 20 -4.65 -11.65 -12.36
N SER A 21 -5.37 -10.52 -12.46
CA SER A 21 -5.55 -9.53 -11.39
C SER A 21 -6.84 -9.74 -10.60
N PHE A 22 -7.91 -10.20 -11.26
CA PHE A 22 -9.21 -10.42 -10.66
C PHE A 22 -9.59 -11.89 -10.71
N LYS A 23 -9.91 -12.48 -9.55
CA LYS A 23 -10.45 -13.84 -9.52
C LYS A 23 -11.97 -13.78 -9.52
N THR A 24 -12.58 -14.38 -10.54
CA THR A 24 -14.02 -14.71 -10.52
C THR A 24 -14.18 -15.96 -9.65
N THR A 25 -15.08 -15.93 -8.69
CA THR A 25 -15.20 -16.95 -7.63
C THR A 25 -15.46 -18.36 -8.18
N GLU A 26 -14.48 -19.25 -8.06
CA GLU A 26 -14.70 -20.46 -7.27
C GLU A 26 -14.37 -20.11 -5.81
N LYS A 27 -15.29 -20.43 -4.88
CA LYS A 27 -15.26 -20.11 -3.45
C LYS A 27 -13.84 -20.01 -2.88
N LEU A 28 -13.35 -18.79 -2.66
CA LEU A 28 -12.05 -18.54 -2.02
C LEU A 28 -12.16 -18.16 -0.55
N SER A 29 -13.29 -17.63 -0.10
CA SER A 29 -13.56 -17.44 1.33
C SER A 29 -15.06 -17.51 1.62
N ASN A 30 -15.39 -18.11 2.76
CA ASN A 30 -16.74 -18.13 3.33
C ASN A 30 -17.28 -16.73 3.68
N GLU A 31 -16.40 -15.72 3.72
CA GLU A 31 -16.72 -14.33 3.96
C GLU A 31 -17.74 -13.74 2.97
N PHE A 32 -17.74 -14.26 1.74
CA PHE A 32 -18.66 -13.85 0.69
C PHE A 32 -19.80 -14.85 0.43
N ASP A 33 -19.99 -15.87 1.28
CA ASP A 33 -21.05 -16.88 1.08
C ASP A 33 -22.45 -16.27 1.00
N ASN A 34 -22.65 -15.08 1.59
CA ASN A 34 -23.91 -14.34 1.55
C ASN A 34 -24.13 -13.56 0.25
N LEU A 35 -23.15 -13.51 -0.65
CA LEU A 35 -23.26 -12.83 -1.94
C LEU A 35 -23.79 -13.78 -3.00
N LYS A 36 -24.94 -13.41 -3.58
CA LYS A 36 -25.57 -14.16 -4.69
C LYS A 36 -24.86 -13.98 -6.04
N GLN A 37 -23.88 -13.08 -6.12
CA GLN A 37 -23.17 -12.73 -7.35
C GLN A 37 -21.68 -13.02 -7.19
N ASN A 38 -21.05 -13.43 -8.28
CA ASN A 38 -19.60 -13.56 -8.32
C ASN A 38 -18.98 -12.16 -8.18
N VAL A 39 -18.18 -11.95 -7.13
CA VAL A 39 -17.43 -10.72 -6.95
C VAL A 39 -16.12 -10.83 -7.69
N HIS A 40 -15.84 -9.87 -8.57
CA HIS A 40 -14.49 -9.66 -9.09
C HIS A 40 -13.74 -8.77 -8.10
N TRP A 41 -12.68 -9.31 -7.50
CA TRP A 41 -11.84 -8.57 -6.58
C TRP A 41 -10.39 -8.90 -6.82
N LEU A 42 -9.52 -7.95 -6.45
CA LEU A 42 -8.08 -8.15 -6.47
C LEU A 42 -7.76 -9.32 -5.55
N ASN A 43 -7.13 -10.35 -6.10
CA ASN A 43 -6.74 -11.50 -5.29
C ASN A 43 -5.64 -11.05 -4.29
N PRO A 44 -5.91 -11.07 -2.97
CA PRO A 44 -5.00 -10.55 -1.96
C PRO A 44 -3.73 -11.40 -1.84
N ASP A 45 -3.78 -12.65 -2.31
CA ASP A 45 -2.65 -13.57 -2.31
C ASP A 45 -1.78 -13.43 -3.57
N LYS A 46 -2.23 -12.65 -4.57
CA LYS A 46 -1.52 -12.49 -5.82
C LYS A 46 -0.93 -11.09 -5.97
N ALA A 47 0.31 -11.06 -6.42
CA ALA A 47 0.93 -9.83 -6.86
C ALA A 47 0.48 -9.47 -8.30
N LEU A 48 0.30 -8.18 -8.55
CA LEU A 48 0.32 -7.65 -9.91
C LEU A 48 1.77 -7.51 -10.34
N LEU A 49 2.09 -8.06 -11.51
CA LEU A 49 3.42 -7.99 -12.09
C LEU A 49 3.40 -6.98 -13.22
N PHE A 50 4.29 -6.00 -13.15
CA PHE A 50 4.45 -5.00 -14.20
C PHE A 50 5.87 -5.09 -14.76
N ARG A 51 6.01 -5.09 -16.08
CA ARG A 51 7.31 -5.13 -16.75
C ARG A 51 7.53 -3.85 -17.54
N LYS A 52 8.72 -3.25 -17.39
CA LYS A 52 9.17 -2.08 -18.16
C LYS A 52 10.57 -2.36 -18.69
N GLY A 53 10.67 -2.77 -19.95
CA GLY A 53 11.93 -3.23 -20.53
C GLY A 53 12.46 -4.48 -19.84
N GLU A 54 13.66 -4.41 -19.28
CA GLU A 54 14.27 -5.48 -18.49
C GLU A 54 13.83 -5.46 -17.02
N GLU A 55 13.17 -4.39 -16.56
CA GLU A 55 12.73 -4.28 -15.18
C GLU A 55 11.37 -4.96 -14.97
N GLN A 56 11.21 -5.63 -13.83
CA GLN A 56 9.97 -6.26 -13.39
C GLN A 56 9.67 -5.82 -11.97
N PHE A 57 8.44 -5.36 -11.76
CA PHE A 57 7.92 -4.88 -10.49
C PHE A 57 6.80 -5.78 -9.99
N GLU A 58 6.83 -6.07 -8.71
CA GLU A 58 5.79 -6.73 -7.93
C GLU A 58 4.98 -5.66 -7.20
N PHE A 59 3.66 -5.67 -7.36
CA PHE A 59 2.74 -4.89 -6.55
C PHE A 59 1.83 -5.84 -5.80
N VAL A 60 1.82 -5.77 -4.48
CA VAL A 60 0.88 -6.51 -3.64
C VAL A 60 -0.04 -5.52 -2.97
N LEU A 61 -1.31 -5.58 -3.35
CA LEU A 61 -2.37 -4.79 -2.74
C LEU A 61 -3.00 -5.64 -1.65
N TYR A 62 -2.95 -5.15 -0.42
CA TYR A 62 -3.67 -5.76 0.67
C TYR A 62 -4.88 -4.90 1.04
N ASN A 63 -6.03 -5.56 1.07
CA ASN A 63 -7.27 -5.03 1.61
C ASN A 63 -7.58 -5.80 2.90
N VAL A 64 -7.99 -5.08 3.94
CA VAL A 64 -8.44 -5.72 5.17
C VAL A 64 -9.65 -6.62 4.87
N PRO A 65 -9.62 -7.91 5.27
CA PRO A 65 -10.76 -8.81 5.16
C PRO A 65 -12.02 -8.25 5.84
N PHE A 66 -13.18 -8.43 5.22
CA PHE A 66 -14.48 -7.98 5.74
C PHE A 66 -14.78 -8.50 7.17
N HIS A 67 -14.39 -9.71 7.52
CA HIS A 67 -14.63 -10.33 8.83
C HIS A 67 -13.79 -9.68 9.94
N LEU A 68 -12.70 -8.98 9.60
CA LEU A 68 -11.93 -8.16 10.53
C LEU A 68 -12.53 -6.76 10.69
N LEU A 69 -13.52 -6.39 9.87
CA LEU A 69 -14.21 -5.11 10.01
C LEU A 69 -15.21 -5.17 11.17
N ALA A 70 -15.17 -4.16 12.04
CA ALA A 70 -16.10 -4.05 13.17
C ALA A 70 -17.58 -3.93 12.73
N LYS A 71 -17.81 -3.44 11.51
CA LYS A 71 -19.13 -3.33 10.88
C LYS A 71 -18.98 -3.62 9.40
N VAL A 72 -19.94 -4.35 8.86
CA VAL A 72 -20.08 -4.61 7.43
C VAL A 72 -21.54 -4.45 7.03
N PRO A 73 -21.84 -4.00 5.80
CA PRO A 73 -23.19 -4.06 5.28
C PRO A 73 -23.74 -5.49 5.35
N THR A 74 -24.93 -5.67 5.90
CA THR A 74 -25.60 -6.97 5.93
C THR A 74 -26.00 -7.48 4.54
N ASN A 75 -26.11 -6.56 3.57
CA ASN A 75 -26.40 -6.88 2.17
C ASN A 75 -25.45 -6.07 1.27
N LEU A 76 -24.32 -6.69 0.91
CA LEU A 76 -23.30 -6.08 0.06
C LEU A 76 -23.81 -5.77 -1.35
N THR A 77 -24.73 -6.57 -1.91
CA THR A 77 -25.36 -6.27 -3.22
C THR A 77 -26.21 -5.00 -3.17
N ALA A 78 -26.99 -4.80 -2.10
CA ALA A 78 -27.78 -3.59 -1.91
C ALA A 78 -26.88 -2.37 -1.66
N PHE A 79 -25.76 -2.57 -0.95
CA PHE A 79 -24.76 -1.52 -0.74
C PHE A 79 -24.10 -1.11 -2.07
N GLN A 80 -23.66 -2.07 -2.88
CA GLN A 80 -23.08 -1.81 -4.21
C GLN A 80 -24.05 -1.03 -5.10
N LYS A 81 -25.32 -1.44 -5.18
CA LYS A 81 -26.33 -0.70 -5.96
C LYS A 81 -26.47 0.75 -5.53
N GLN A 82 -26.41 1.04 -4.23
CA GLN A 82 -26.46 2.43 -3.73
C GLN A 82 -25.20 3.21 -4.14
N VAL A 83 -24.02 2.59 -4.07
CA VAL A 83 -22.77 3.20 -4.55
C VAL A 83 -22.87 3.54 -6.04
N GLU A 84 -23.29 2.58 -6.87
CA GLU A 84 -23.46 2.75 -8.33
C GLU A 84 -24.48 3.84 -8.65
N GLN A 85 -25.62 3.88 -7.96
CA GLN A 85 -26.63 4.93 -8.10
C GLN A 85 -26.08 6.32 -7.77
N ILE A 86 -25.30 6.45 -6.68
CA ILE A 86 -24.64 7.71 -6.32
C ILE A 86 -23.69 8.12 -7.44
N ILE A 87 -22.80 7.23 -7.88
CA ILE A 87 -21.82 7.54 -8.94
C ILE A 87 -22.53 7.97 -10.22
N GLN A 88 -23.53 7.20 -10.69
CA GLN A 88 -24.24 7.47 -11.93
C GLN A 88 -25.04 8.78 -11.87
N SER A 89 -25.70 9.05 -10.74
CA SER A 89 -26.46 10.30 -10.54
C SER A 89 -25.56 11.53 -10.57
N HIS A 90 -24.40 11.47 -9.91
CA HIS A 90 -23.43 12.56 -9.87
C HIS A 90 -22.69 12.75 -11.19
N GLN A 91 -22.36 11.67 -11.92
CA GLN A 91 -21.81 11.73 -13.28
C GLN A 91 -22.79 12.42 -14.24
N SER A 92 -24.07 12.05 -14.19
CA SER A 92 -25.12 12.64 -15.05
C SER A 92 -25.31 14.13 -14.76
N ASN A 93 -25.12 14.55 -13.51
CA ASN A 93 -25.27 15.94 -13.08
C ASN A 93 -23.94 16.72 -13.06
N SER A 94 -22.81 16.11 -13.48
CA SER A 94 -21.47 16.70 -13.40
C SER A 94 -21.12 17.29 -12.01
N THR A 95 -21.43 16.55 -10.95
CA THR A 95 -21.18 16.96 -9.55
C THR A 95 -20.27 15.97 -8.83
N ASP A 96 -19.63 16.41 -7.73
CA ASP A 96 -18.75 15.57 -6.90
C ASP A 96 -19.57 14.55 -6.08
N PRO A 97 -19.41 13.23 -6.29
CA PRO A 97 -20.11 12.20 -5.52
C PRO A 97 -19.56 12.01 -4.10
N THR A 98 -18.39 12.54 -3.77
CA THR A 98 -17.68 12.14 -2.55
C THR A 98 -18.43 12.45 -1.25
N PRO A 99 -19.21 13.55 -1.10
CA PRO A 99 -20.00 13.77 0.12
C PRO A 99 -21.09 12.69 0.32
N ALA A 100 -21.77 12.28 -0.75
CA ALA A 100 -22.80 11.24 -0.70
C ALA A 100 -22.18 9.87 -0.42
N LEU A 101 -21.06 9.55 -1.07
CA LEU A 101 -20.31 8.32 -0.81
C LEU A 101 -19.79 8.26 0.63
N LYS A 102 -19.25 9.36 1.17
CA LYS A 102 -18.82 9.45 2.58
C LYS A 102 -19.97 9.23 3.55
N THR A 103 -21.15 9.75 3.23
CA THR A 103 -22.36 9.56 4.04
C THR A 103 -22.79 8.09 4.03
N LEU A 104 -22.92 7.49 2.84
CA LEU A 104 -23.27 6.07 2.69
C LEU A 104 -22.26 5.16 3.40
N TYR A 105 -20.97 5.44 3.24
CA TYR A 105 -19.89 4.73 3.91
C TYR A 105 -20.02 4.83 5.43
N THR A 106 -20.24 6.04 5.96
CA THR A 106 -20.38 6.27 7.41
C THR A 106 -21.60 5.54 7.99
N LEU A 107 -22.69 5.46 7.24
CA LEU A 107 -23.89 4.70 7.64
C LEU A 107 -23.61 3.19 7.68
N ALA A 108 -22.90 2.67 6.68
CA ALA A 108 -22.58 1.24 6.56
C ALA A 108 -21.52 0.77 7.56
N PHE A 109 -20.41 1.50 7.67
CA PHE A 109 -19.22 1.08 8.41
C PHE A 109 -19.08 1.81 9.76
N GLY A 110 -19.82 2.91 9.97
CA GLY A 110 -19.77 3.72 11.19
C GLY A 110 -18.84 4.93 11.09
N ASN A 111 -19.02 5.87 12.02
CA ASN A 111 -18.34 7.19 12.01
C ASN A 111 -17.00 7.21 12.77
N GLY A 112 -16.57 6.10 13.37
CA GLY A 112 -15.31 6.03 14.12
C GLY A 112 -14.09 6.21 13.22
N ASN A 113 -13.03 6.84 13.74
CA ASN A 113 -11.78 7.06 12.99
C ASN A 113 -11.20 5.75 12.43
N LYS A 114 -11.23 4.67 13.23
CA LYS A 114 -10.85 3.33 12.78
C LYS A 114 -11.69 2.88 11.59
N ASN A 115 -13.01 2.97 11.68
CA ASN A 115 -13.92 2.49 10.62
C ASN A 115 -13.79 3.29 9.32
N LYS A 116 -13.42 4.56 9.39
CA LYS A 116 -13.13 5.40 8.20
C LYS A 116 -11.86 4.99 7.47
N ASN A 117 -10.89 4.45 8.20
CA ASN A 117 -9.54 4.19 7.72
C ASN A 117 -9.21 2.69 7.65
N ILE A 118 -10.14 1.81 8.01
CA ILE A 118 -9.92 0.37 8.04
C ILE A 118 -9.77 -0.23 6.62
N ILE A 119 -10.35 0.42 5.61
CA ILE A 119 -10.13 0.08 4.19
C ILE A 119 -8.91 0.82 3.62
N SER A 120 -7.98 1.27 4.48
CA SER A 120 -6.69 1.76 4.00
C SER A 120 -6.01 0.63 3.22
N GLN A 121 -5.79 0.85 1.93
CA GLN A 121 -5.01 -0.07 1.11
C GLN A 121 -3.57 -0.02 1.59
N TYR A 122 -3.02 -1.18 1.93
CA TYR A 122 -1.57 -1.30 2.04
C TYR A 122 -1.04 -1.64 0.66
N LEU A 123 0.04 -0.98 0.28
CA LEU A 123 0.68 -1.20 -1.00
C LEU A 123 2.13 -1.59 -0.76
N TYR A 124 2.43 -2.85 -1.06
CA TYR A 124 3.80 -3.31 -1.14
C TYR A 124 4.26 -3.26 -2.59
N ILE A 125 5.43 -2.68 -2.82
CA ILE A 125 6.06 -2.57 -4.13
C ILE A 125 7.47 -3.10 -4.04
N ARG A 126 7.89 -3.94 -5.00
CA ARG A 126 9.24 -4.47 -5.08
C ARG A 126 9.72 -4.56 -6.52
N ASN A 127 10.98 -4.22 -6.79
CA ASN A 127 11.63 -4.59 -8.04
C ASN A 127 12.17 -6.03 -7.96
N ILE A 128 11.69 -6.93 -8.81
CA ILE A 128 12.07 -8.36 -8.84
C ILE A 128 13.41 -8.56 -9.57
N THR A 129 13.63 -7.80 -10.64
CA THR A 129 14.78 -7.91 -11.56
C THR A 129 16.09 -7.37 -11.03
N SER A 130 16.09 -6.82 -9.81
CA SER A 130 17.31 -6.45 -9.10
C SER A 130 18.06 -7.70 -8.61
N THR A 131 18.56 -8.52 -9.54
CA THR A 131 19.84 -9.23 -9.37
C THR A 131 20.93 -8.25 -9.74
N ALA A 132 21.01 -7.14 -9.03
CA ALA A 132 21.97 -6.13 -9.42
C ALA A 132 23.38 -6.65 -9.15
N VAL A 133 24.04 -6.98 -10.26
CA VAL A 133 25.48 -7.09 -10.45
C VAL A 133 26.08 -5.73 -10.13
N TRP A 134 26.16 -5.40 -8.85
CA TRP A 134 26.78 -4.15 -8.39
C TRP A 134 28.27 -4.39 -8.25
N GLY A 135 29.02 -3.88 -9.23
CA GLY A 135 30.47 -3.92 -9.33
C GLY A 135 31.19 -3.56 -8.03
N LEU A 136 32.35 -4.18 -7.87
CA LEU A 136 33.31 -3.96 -6.78
C LEU A 136 33.62 -2.47 -6.63
N GLY A 137 33.17 -1.89 -5.52
CA GLY A 137 33.40 -0.49 -5.19
C GLY A 137 33.13 -0.28 -3.71
N ASN A 138 34.11 -0.62 -2.88
CA ASN A 138 34.16 -0.18 -1.49
C ASN A 138 34.18 1.35 -1.48
N ASN A 139 33.07 1.99 -1.13
CA ASN A 139 33.06 3.34 -0.58
C ASN A 139 31.90 3.45 0.40
N TYR A 140 32.25 3.77 1.65
CA TYR A 140 31.35 4.01 2.76
C TYR A 140 30.35 5.11 2.40
N ILE A 141 29.04 4.84 2.42
CA ILE A 141 28.06 5.89 2.09
C ILE A 141 27.28 6.47 3.26
N TYR A 142 27.09 5.88 4.45
CA TYR A 142 26.05 6.35 5.41
C TYR A 142 24.63 6.52 4.77
N ASP A 143 23.54 6.32 5.50
CA ASP A 143 22.28 6.98 5.10
C ASP A 143 22.45 8.43 5.56
N ILE A 144 23.19 9.27 4.81
CA ILE A 144 23.19 10.71 5.05
C ILE A 144 22.12 11.27 4.13
N PRO A 145 20.96 11.69 4.66
CA PRO A 145 20.14 12.68 3.99
C PRO A 145 21.06 13.84 3.59
N LYS A 146 21.46 13.92 2.32
CA LYS A 146 22.00 15.16 1.82
C LYS A 146 20.80 16.08 1.67
N ASN A 147 20.54 16.86 2.72
CA ASN A 147 19.42 17.78 2.74
C ASN A 147 19.79 18.98 1.85
N ASP A 148 19.52 18.87 0.56
CA ASP A 148 19.70 19.98 -0.39
C ASP A 148 18.48 20.89 -0.32
N GLY A 149 18.33 21.53 0.85
CA GLY A 149 17.12 22.25 1.23
C GLY A 149 15.94 21.31 1.48
N ASN A 150 15.20 21.01 0.42
CA ASN A 150 13.88 20.39 0.41
C ASN A 150 13.87 18.94 -0.08
N GLU A 151 15.04 18.37 -0.36
CA GLU A 151 15.19 17.02 -0.91
C GLU A 151 16.12 16.18 -0.05
N ILE A 152 15.72 14.93 0.17
CA ILE A 152 16.46 13.89 0.85
C ILE A 152 16.77 12.81 -0.17
N LEU A 153 18.05 12.57 -0.45
CA LEU A 153 18.49 11.50 -1.32
C LEU A 153 19.05 10.33 -0.50
N VAL A 154 18.61 9.12 -0.80
CA VAL A 154 19.08 7.87 -0.19
C VAL A 154 19.60 6.92 -1.27
N PHE A 155 20.76 6.33 -1.00
CA PHE A 155 21.32 5.23 -1.77
C PHE A 155 21.26 3.92 -0.96
N PRO A 156 20.46 2.93 -1.36
CA PRO A 156 20.32 1.65 -0.66
C PRO A 156 21.65 0.93 -0.47
N LYS A 157 21.91 0.52 0.77
CA LYS A 157 23.07 -0.30 1.13
C LYS A 157 22.74 -1.78 1.24
N ASP A 158 21.58 -2.09 1.80
CA ASP A 158 21.12 -3.46 1.92
C ASP A 158 20.63 -3.93 0.56
N ARG A 159 21.50 -4.66 -0.14
CA ARG A 159 21.22 -5.21 -1.47
C ARG A 159 20.17 -6.32 -1.43
N ASN A 160 19.83 -6.84 -0.26
CA ASN A 160 18.81 -7.88 -0.10
C ASN A 160 17.41 -7.27 0.05
N LYS A 161 17.29 -6.03 0.54
CA LYS A 161 16.03 -5.31 0.72
C LYS A 161 15.77 -4.34 -0.44
N ASN A 162 14.69 -4.57 -1.16
CA ASN A 162 14.34 -3.83 -2.38
C ASN A 162 12.84 -3.59 -2.51
N ALA A 163 12.16 -3.41 -1.38
CA ALA A 163 10.73 -3.17 -1.34
C ALA A 163 10.34 -1.93 -0.52
N ILE A 164 9.23 -1.32 -0.91
CA ILE A 164 8.56 -0.25 -0.18
C ILE A 164 7.21 -0.75 0.30
N LEU A 165 6.92 -0.57 1.58
CA LEU A 165 5.60 -0.82 2.15
C LEU A 165 4.93 0.51 2.52
N TYR A 166 3.86 0.84 1.81
CA TYR A 166 2.97 1.95 2.14
C TYR A 166 1.83 1.44 3.01
N THR A 167 1.75 1.93 4.24
CA THR A 167 0.69 1.52 5.18
C THR A 167 -0.46 2.53 5.27
N GLY A 168 -0.31 3.73 4.69
CA GLY A 168 -1.30 4.80 4.83
C GLY A 168 -1.68 5.03 6.30
N ASP A 169 -2.97 4.99 6.61
CA ASP A 169 -3.54 5.21 7.94
C ASP A 169 -3.86 3.91 8.70
N ALA A 170 -3.11 2.83 8.43
CA ALA A 170 -3.27 1.52 9.06
C ALA A 170 -3.37 1.59 10.60
N PHE A 171 -4.24 0.78 11.20
CA PHE A 171 -4.34 0.59 12.65
C PHE A 171 -3.50 -0.62 13.08
N LEU A 172 -2.16 -0.51 13.00
CA LEU A 172 -1.26 -1.64 13.28
C LEU A 172 -1.01 -1.87 14.78
N ASN A 173 -1.76 -1.20 15.64
CA ASN A 173 -1.96 -1.58 17.04
C ASN A 173 -3.09 -2.60 17.25
N ASP A 174 -3.86 -2.89 16.21
CA ASP A 174 -4.79 -4.00 16.18
C ASP A 174 -4.02 -5.28 15.79
N LEU A 175 -3.85 -6.19 16.74
CA LEU A 175 -3.06 -7.41 16.55
C LEU A 175 -3.62 -8.32 15.43
N PRO A 176 -4.93 -8.56 15.31
CA PRO A 176 -5.51 -9.21 14.14
C PRO A 176 -5.11 -8.56 12.80
N LEU A 177 -5.24 -7.24 12.66
CA LEU A 177 -4.88 -6.55 11.41
C LEU A 177 -3.39 -6.67 11.09
N LEU A 178 -2.53 -6.54 12.09
CA LEU A 178 -1.09 -6.71 11.91
C LEU A 178 -0.74 -8.15 11.52
N THR A 179 -1.35 -9.12 12.19
CA THR A 179 -1.12 -10.55 11.92
C THR A 179 -1.51 -10.87 10.47
N ASP A 180 -2.70 -10.46 10.04
CA ASP A 180 -3.20 -10.72 8.69
C ASP A 180 -2.34 -10.08 7.61
N LEU A 181 -1.89 -8.83 7.82
CA LEU A 181 -0.94 -8.16 6.94
C LEU A 181 0.39 -8.93 6.82
N THR A 182 0.99 -9.30 7.96
CA THR A 182 2.29 -10.00 7.95
C THR A 182 2.20 -11.39 7.33
N GLN A 183 1.08 -12.09 7.52
CA GLN A 183 0.82 -13.39 6.89
C GLN A 183 0.61 -13.25 5.38
N SER A 184 -0.17 -12.24 4.95
CA SER A 184 -0.43 -11.97 3.53
C SER A 184 0.84 -11.61 2.75
N LEU A 185 1.74 -10.82 3.38
CA LEU A 185 3.05 -10.54 2.79
C LEU A 185 3.95 -11.79 2.80
N GLY A 186 3.89 -12.57 3.87
CA GLY A 186 4.74 -13.74 4.05
C GLY A 186 6.20 -13.37 4.35
N VAL A 187 6.97 -14.38 4.77
CA VAL A 187 8.34 -14.19 5.27
C VAL A 187 9.27 -13.54 4.24
N GLU A 188 9.13 -13.92 2.96
CA GLU A 188 9.98 -13.39 1.89
C GLU A 188 9.75 -11.90 1.68
N ARG A 189 8.51 -11.46 1.47
CA ARG A 189 8.24 -10.02 1.23
C ARG A 189 8.57 -9.18 2.44
N MET A 190 8.24 -9.66 3.64
CA MET A 190 8.61 -9.02 4.90
C MET A 190 10.12 -8.80 5.00
N ALA A 191 10.93 -9.80 4.66
CA ALA A 191 12.39 -9.69 4.68
C ALA A 191 12.92 -8.64 3.69
N ARG A 192 12.22 -8.37 2.58
CA ARG A 192 12.62 -7.43 1.52
C ARG A 192 12.27 -5.97 1.78
N ILE A 193 11.49 -5.66 2.83
CA ILE A 193 11.08 -4.27 3.13
C ILE A 193 12.33 -3.43 3.43
N TYR A 194 12.66 -2.54 2.50
CA TYR A 194 13.71 -1.54 2.65
C TYR A 194 13.13 -0.26 3.26
N CYS A 195 12.00 0.21 2.73
CA CYS A 195 11.35 1.43 3.18
C CYS A 195 9.95 1.12 3.71
N LEU A 196 9.66 1.59 4.92
CA LEU A 196 8.33 1.55 5.51
C LEU A 196 7.78 2.97 5.63
N GLN A 197 6.64 3.26 5.03
CA GLN A 197 5.85 4.42 5.45
C GLN A 197 5.26 4.12 6.82
N VAL A 198 5.55 4.94 7.83
CA VAL A 198 5.02 4.74 9.18
C VAL A 198 3.53 5.11 9.21
N PRO A 199 2.65 4.27 9.78
CA PRO A 199 1.21 4.50 9.76
C PRO A 199 0.79 5.86 10.31
N HIS A 200 -0.18 6.47 9.64
CA HIS A 200 -0.90 7.67 10.08
C HIS A 200 0.04 8.77 10.60
N HIS A 201 1.03 9.14 9.79
CA HIS A 201 2.00 10.19 10.11
C HIS A 201 2.86 9.93 11.37
N GLY A 202 2.88 8.70 11.91
CA GLY A 202 3.49 8.39 13.20
C GLY A 202 2.58 8.64 14.40
N SER A 203 1.29 8.34 14.26
CA SER A 203 0.32 8.42 15.35
C SER A 203 0.45 7.25 16.32
N LYS A 204 0.51 7.53 17.62
CA LYS A 204 0.45 6.50 18.67
C LYS A 204 -0.85 5.70 18.68
N HIS A 205 -1.92 6.24 18.09
CA HIS A 205 -3.22 5.57 18.02
C HIS A 205 -3.30 4.52 16.91
N ASN A 206 -2.24 4.41 16.09
CA ASN A 206 -2.12 3.51 14.94
C ASN A 206 -0.91 2.56 15.06
N TRP A 207 -0.20 2.65 16.19
CA TRP A 207 1.08 2.00 16.44
C TRP A 207 1.06 1.26 17.78
N GLN A 208 1.83 0.18 17.87
CA GLN A 208 2.12 -0.54 19.11
C GLN A 208 3.63 -0.69 19.28
N GLN A 209 4.09 -0.83 20.51
CA GLN A 209 5.51 -1.01 20.81
C GLN A 209 6.11 -2.22 20.08
N GLY A 210 7.28 -2.04 19.48
CA GLY A 210 7.98 -3.08 18.74
C GLY A 210 7.54 -3.21 17.28
N LEU A 211 6.62 -2.36 16.79
CA LEU A 211 6.19 -2.38 15.39
C LEU A 211 7.38 -2.25 14.42
N ALA A 212 8.36 -1.41 14.79
CA ALA A 212 9.55 -1.24 14.00
C ALA A 212 10.35 -2.55 13.82
N ASN A 213 10.44 -3.37 14.87
CA ASN A 213 11.12 -4.67 14.81
C ASN A 213 10.33 -5.71 14.00
N ILE A 214 9.00 -5.64 14.01
CA ILE A 214 8.16 -6.56 13.23
C ILE A 214 8.41 -6.41 11.73
N PHE A 215 8.52 -5.17 11.23
CA PHE A 215 8.83 -4.92 9.82
C PHE A 215 10.33 -4.88 9.52
N SER A 216 11.17 -4.53 10.50
CA SER A 216 12.62 -4.39 10.37
C SER A 216 13.05 -3.71 9.05
N PRO A 217 12.54 -2.49 8.73
CA PRO A 217 12.90 -1.80 7.49
C PRO A 217 14.33 -1.23 7.57
N CYS A 218 14.95 -0.85 6.45
CA CYS A 218 16.16 -0.02 6.51
C CYS A 218 15.83 1.43 6.87
N LEU A 219 14.71 1.95 6.34
CA LEU A 219 14.23 3.30 6.55
C LEU A 219 12.77 3.31 7.01
N SER A 220 12.46 4.24 7.91
CA SER A 220 11.09 4.51 8.36
C SER A 220 10.70 5.94 8.00
N VAL A 221 9.69 6.09 7.16
CA VAL A 221 9.28 7.37 6.58
C VAL A 221 8.04 7.88 7.27
N PHE A 222 8.17 9.01 7.94
CA PHE A 222 7.09 9.74 8.59
C PHE A 222 6.58 10.83 7.66
N SER A 223 5.42 10.63 7.04
CA SER A 223 4.77 11.64 6.19
C SER A 223 4.05 12.71 7.04
N ALA A 224 4.75 13.49 7.84
CA ALA A 224 4.15 14.41 8.81
C ALA A 224 4.62 15.86 8.65
N ASP A 225 3.76 16.80 9.03
CA ASP A 225 4.07 18.22 9.08
C ASP A 225 4.13 18.66 10.55
N SER A 226 5.32 19.02 11.01
CA SER A 226 5.58 19.40 12.40
C SER A 226 4.84 20.68 12.83
N GLN A 227 4.25 21.43 11.88
CA GLN A 227 3.46 22.63 12.17
C GLN A 227 1.96 22.36 12.33
N ARG A 228 1.48 21.12 12.13
CA ARG A 228 0.06 20.80 12.31
C ARG A 228 -0.33 20.71 13.78
N ARG A 229 -1.53 21.21 14.11
CA ARG A 229 -2.12 21.23 15.47
C ARG A 229 -2.13 19.87 16.19
N ASN A 230 -2.19 18.76 15.46
CA ASN A 230 -2.32 17.42 16.02
C ASN A 230 -0.98 16.68 16.22
N GLY A 231 0.16 17.39 16.20
CA GLY A 231 1.42 16.94 16.78
C GLY A 231 1.86 15.53 16.36
N HIS A 232 2.09 15.33 15.07
CA HIS A 232 2.69 14.11 14.55
C HIS A 232 4.11 14.39 14.00
N PRO A 233 5.04 13.43 14.10
CA PRO A 233 4.91 12.13 14.76
C PRO A 233 4.96 12.20 16.29
N HIS A 234 4.36 11.21 16.96
CA HIS A 234 4.47 11.09 18.42
C HIS A 234 5.86 10.59 18.83
N SER A 235 6.38 11.09 19.96
CA SER A 235 7.76 10.80 20.42
C SER A 235 8.01 9.32 20.71
N GLU A 236 7.01 8.59 21.22
CA GLU A 236 7.12 7.15 21.48
C GLU A 236 7.22 6.33 20.19
N VAL A 237 6.54 6.76 19.13
CA VAL A 237 6.64 6.14 17.81
C VAL A 237 8.02 6.44 17.21
N LEU A 238 8.49 7.69 17.27
CA LEU A 238 9.85 8.04 16.85
C LEU A 238 10.91 7.22 17.59
N LYS A 239 10.72 6.96 18.89
CA LYS A 239 11.64 6.16 19.70
C LYS A 239 11.68 4.71 19.21
N ASP A 240 10.54 4.10 18.93
CA ASP A 240 10.45 2.73 18.39
C ASP A 240 11.21 2.58 17.07
N PHE A 241 11.12 3.60 16.20
CA PHE A 241 11.74 3.61 14.89
C PHE A 241 13.16 4.21 14.85
N SER A 242 13.72 4.61 16.00
CA SER A 242 14.98 5.37 16.07
C SER A 242 16.19 4.65 15.47
N THR A 243 16.21 3.31 15.49
CA THR A 243 17.27 2.47 14.92
C THR A 243 17.06 2.16 13.44
N TYR A 244 15.95 2.59 12.85
CA TYR A 244 15.54 2.30 11.47
C TYR A 244 15.46 3.57 10.63
N THR A 245 16.48 4.42 10.77
CA THR A 245 16.69 5.68 10.03
C THR A 245 15.38 6.47 9.81
N PRO A 246 14.81 7.08 10.86
CA PRO A 246 13.56 7.81 10.75
C PRO A 246 13.72 9.06 9.89
N ILE A 247 12.93 9.15 8.81
CA ILE A 247 12.94 10.26 7.86
C ILE A 247 11.58 10.96 7.87
N LEU A 248 11.58 12.24 8.24
CA LEU A 248 10.40 13.10 8.14
C LEU A 248 10.29 13.69 6.73
N VAL A 249 9.15 13.48 6.06
CA VAL A 249 8.80 14.08 4.77
C VAL A 249 7.48 14.83 4.85
N ASN A 250 7.33 15.86 4.01
CA ASN A 250 6.10 16.64 3.89
C ASN A 250 6.02 17.31 2.51
N LYS A 251 5.02 18.18 2.29
CA LYS A 251 4.83 18.90 1.03
C LYS A 251 6.07 19.67 0.53
N ASN A 252 6.93 20.09 1.44
CA ASN A 252 8.14 20.84 1.15
C ASN A 252 9.39 19.98 1.26
N LYS A 253 9.33 18.78 1.84
CA LYS A 253 10.50 17.92 2.06
C LYS A 253 10.26 16.55 1.44
N ARG A 254 10.91 16.29 0.31
CA ARG A 254 10.73 15.07 -0.51
C ARG A 254 11.85 14.07 -0.25
N LEU A 255 11.53 12.78 -0.37
CA LEU A 255 12.49 11.68 -0.31
C LEU A 255 12.60 11.04 -1.70
N PHE A 256 13.84 10.85 -2.13
CA PHE A 256 14.21 10.10 -3.31
C PHE A 256 15.08 8.93 -2.88
N ILE A 257 14.66 7.72 -3.23
CA ILE A 257 15.44 6.51 -2.97
C ILE A 257 15.91 5.99 -4.32
N HIS A 258 17.23 5.95 -4.50
CA HIS A 258 17.83 5.50 -5.75
C HIS A 258 17.73 3.98 -5.85
N SER A 259 17.24 3.43 -6.97
CA SER A 259 17.34 1.99 -7.28
C SER A 259 16.55 1.03 -6.38
N ILE A 260 15.33 1.39 -5.95
CA ILE A 260 14.33 0.42 -5.45
C ILE A 260 13.33 0.10 -6.54
#